data_AF-A0AA88YS04-F1
#
_entry.id   AF-A0AA88YS04-F1
#
_cell.length_a   1.000
_cell.length_b   1.000
_cell.length_c   1.000
_cell.angle_alpha   90.00
_cell.angle_beta   90.00
_cell.angle_gamma   90.00
#
_symmetry.space_group_name_H-M   'P 1'
#
loop_
_entity.id
_entity.type
_entity.pdbx_description
1 polymer ?
#
loop_
_entity_poly.entity_id
_entity_poly.type
_entity_poly.pdbx_seq_one_letter_code
_entity_poly.pdbx_strand_id
1 'polypeptide(L)'
;MSDKKLYIPDTKKWITFYQNLSKGKVNPHADYSMKGYQRGGGLRNNTAPYMLPIDHYTKDIDEKKGIKIKLTSPAEQVVEQAKSEVKREMSHGKKLENFREAMPSQLALFDIPPTQTAVENVYYQDIRPISQISDTSPIEFQLSGQNGMEYIDLKKTRIYVKLKVLKDSAVIDSSDNVGPVNLLLQSLFSQVDVSIQNKPISNSGVYYPYLSMLNALVHYGSDAKSSQLTSQMWEKDVAGKFDDVDAKAGANTGLFNRAKLIKDSKTIDLEGPIMHELFQMDRYILNQVAIQVKFYRSRPEFYLLSSKTSAKYNAKLEEVILRVCKCKINPAVILSHAKMLETTSAKYPYKKTEVKMYNVAKGVRNVSLENMFSGTRPDRIYIAFVSSQAVAGDYTKNPYNFQHYNILHIALHSDGTPIANSPLKLNFDSSADTTVSAYVNLFDSNGKWLFDTGNNISRDDFLKGGNVVFCFDLEPAFDQGEYLTLLKQGNVRLDVQFNTALTETITVIVWGQYSSLFQINQARDIITG
;
A
#
# COMPACT_ATOMS: atom_id res chain seq x y z
N MET A 1 -7.31 84.19 -23.37
CA MET A 1 -6.09 83.69 -22.69
C MET A 1 -6.13 84.11 -21.24
N SER A 2 -6.33 83.13 -20.36
CA SER A 2 -6.18 83.18 -18.90
C SER A 2 -6.39 81.73 -18.44
N ASP A 3 -5.29 81.01 -18.26
CA ASP A 3 -5.21 79.58 -17.97
C ASP A 3 -6.08 79.17 -16.78
N LYS A 4 -7.11 78.35 -17.02
CA LYS A 4 -7.68 77.49 -15.98
C LYS A 4 -6.94 76.16 -16.03
N LYS A 5 -5.85 76.04 -15.27
CA LYS A 5 -5.12 74.77 -15.09
C LYS A 5 -6.07 73.72 -14.50
N LEU A 6 -6.36 72.66 -15.25
CA LEU A 6 -6.97 71.44 -14.71
C LEU A 6 -5.99 70.79 -13.73
N TYR A 7 -6.45 70.48 -12.51
CA TYR A 7 -5.65 69.84 -11.47
C TYR A 7 -5.40 68.37 -11.82
N ILE A 8 -4.12 68.01 -11.96
CA ILE A 8 -3.67 66.64 -12.16
C ILE A 8 -3.04 66.18 -10.82
N PRO A 9 -3.56 65.14 -10.16
CA PRO A 9 -3.05 64.71 -8.85
C PRO A 9 -1.62 64.18 -8.93
N ASP A 10 -0.73 64.69 -8.06
CA ASP A 10 0.66 64.23 -7.97
C ASP A 10 0.72 62.88 -7.25
N THR A 11 0.96 61.82 -8.02
CA THR A 11 0.89 60.43 -7.58
C THR A 11 1.97 60.08 -6.54
N LYS A 12 3.12 60.78 -6.51
CA LYS A 12 4.19 60.53 -5.53
C LYS A 12 3.79 60.97 -4.12
N LYS A 13 2.99 62.05 -4.04
CA LYS A 13 2.41 62.52 -2.78
C LYS A 13 1.40 61.51 -2.24
N TRP A 14 0.51 60.99 -3.07
CA TRP A 14 -0.47 59.97 -2.67
C TRP A 14 0.17 58.68 -2.12
N ILE A 15 1.25 58.19 -2.75
CA ILE A 15 1.95 56.98 -2.28
C ILE A 15 2.59 57.20 -0.89
N THR A 16 3.21 58.35 -0.67
CA THR A 16 3.88 58.69 0.59
C THR A 16 2.88 58.90 1.73
N PHE A 17 1.72 59.48 1.43
CA PHE A 17 0.60 59.59 2.36
C PHE A 17 0.13 58.22 2.87
N TYR A 18 -0.10 57.25 1.99
CA TYR A 18 -0.52 55.90 2.40
C TYR A 18 0.58 55.09 3.11
N GLN A 19 1.87 55.33 2.80
CA GLN A 19 2.97 54.72 3.54
C GLN A 19 3.10 55.25 4.97
N ASN A 20 2.86 56.54 5.20
CA ASN A 20 2.86 57.12 6.55
C ASN A 20 1.59 56.75 7.34
N LEU A 21 0.45 56.55 6.66
CA LEU A 21 -0.78 56.02 7.23
C LEU A 21 -0.60 54.58 7.74
N SER A 22 0.01 53.69 6.95
CA SER A 22 0.27 52.29 7.35
C SER A 22 1.29 52.15 8.50
N LYS A 23 2.18 53.13 8.69
CA LYS A 23 3.15 53.18 9.80
C LYS A 23 2.61 53.89 11.06
N GLY A 24 1.33 54.27 11.07
CA GLY A 24 0.67 54.89 12.22
C GLY A 24 1.05 56.36 12.47
N LYS A 25 1.72 57.03 11.52
CA LYS A 25 2.17 58.43 11.65
C LYS A 25 1.15 59.45 11.15
N VAL A 26 0.04 58.99 10.59
CA VAL A 26 -1.13 59.80 10.20
C VAL A 26 -2.35 59.23 10.92
N ASN A 27 -3.06 60.06 11.70
CA ASN A 27 -4.30 59.65 12.37
C ASN A 27 -5.51 60.42 11.78
N PRO A 28 -6.34 59.77 10.94
CA PRO A 28 -7.50 60.38 10.28
C PRO A 28 -8.57 60.97 11.21
N HIS A 29 -8.61 60.55 12.47
CA HIS A 29 -9.70 60.88 13.39
C HIS A 29 -9.36 61.99 14.39
N ALA A 30 -8.12 62.50 14.38
CA ALA A 30 -7.63 63.52 15.31
C ALA A 30 -7.38 64.90 14.66
N ASP A 31 -7.51 65.03 13.33
CA ASP A 31 -7.26 66.25 12.58
C ASP A 31 -8.56 67.01 12.30
N TYR A 32 -8.81 68.09 13.04
CA TYR A 32 -10.04 68.92 12.97
C TYR A 32 -9.85 70.23 12.18
N SER A 33 -8.90 70.27 11.25
CA SER A 33 -8.45 71.51 10.60
C SER A 33 -9.40 72.11 9.55
N MET A 34 -10.52 71.47 9.18
CA MET A 34 -11.49 72.03 8.22
C MET A 34 -12.56 72.89 8.89
N LYS A 35 -12.35 74.22 8.92
CA LYS A 35 -13.40 75.20 9.26
C LYS A 35 -14.18 75.63 8.00
N GLY A 36 -15.45 75.21 7.94
CA GLY A 36 -16.54 75.92 7.27
C GLY A 36 -16.73 75.66 5.77
N TYR A 37 -17.95 75.27 5.37
CA TYR A 37 -18.87 76.15 4.62
C TYR A 37 -20.26 75.49 4.59
N GLN A 38 -21.24 76.17 5.22
CA GLN A 38 -22.66 75.86 5.22
C GLN A 38 -23.38 77.09 4.65
N ARG A 39 -24.32 76.92 3.71
CA ARG A 39 -25.37 77.92 3.47
C ARG A 39 -26.71 77.20 3.33
N GLY A 40 -27.58 77.43 4.32
CA GLY A 40 -29.02 77.16 4.24
C GLY A 40 -29.55 75.96 5.03
N GLY A 41 -29.50 76.01 6.36
CA GLY A 41 -30.46 75.30 7.24
C GLY A 41 -30.01 73.98 7.88
N GLY A 42 -29.40 74.06 9.07
CA GLY A 42 -29.62 73.05 10.12
C GLY A 42 -28.49 72.07 10.47
N LEU A 43 -28.02 72.20 11.71
CA LEU A 43 -27.28 71.28 12.60
C LEU A 43 -25.75 71.09 12.52
N ARG A 44 -25.18 71.15 13.73
CA ARG A 44 -23.79 71.13 14.20
C ARG A 44 -23.38 69.72 14.65
N ASN A 45 -22.10 69.37 14.50
CA ASN A 45 -21.16 68.89 15.53
C ASN A 45 -20.07 67.99 14.93
N ASN A 46 -18.81 68.22 15.35
CA ASN A 46 -17.60 67.38 15.25
C ASN A 46 -17.71 66.11 14.40
N THR A 47 -17.78 66.30 13.09
CA THR A 47 -17.54 65.23 12.14
C THR A 47 -16.07 65.29 11.74
N ALA A 48 -15.39 64.15 11.84
CA ALA A 48 -14.10 63.97 11.21
C ALA A 48 -14.23 64.38 9.73
N PRO A 49 -13.23 65.07 9.16
CA PRO A 49 -13.32 65.50 7.78
C PRO A 49 -13.52 64.27 6.89
N TYR A 50 -14.54 64.31 6.03
CA TYR A 50 -14.78 63.24 5.05
C TYR A 50 -13.65 63.15 4.00
N MET A 51 -12.75 64.13 3.95
CA MET A 51 -11.60 64.18 3.04
C MET A 51 -10.36 64.79 3.73
N LEU A 52 -9.21 64.13 3.64
CA LEU A 52 -7.93 64.56 4.20
C LEU A 52 -7.06 65.30 3.16
N PRO A 53 -6.47 66.48 3.45
CA PRO A 53 -5.60 67.20 2.52
C PRO A 53 -4.19 66.60 2.48
N ILE A 54 -3.77 66.11 1.32
CA ILE A 54 -2.57 65.26 1.17
C ILE A 54 -1.27 66.06 1.05
N ASP A 55 -1.34 67.29 0.55
CA ASP A 55 -0.18 68.19 0.45
C ASP A 55 0.40 68.57 1.82
N HIS A 56 -0.37 68.45 2.90
CA HIS A 56 0.12 68.67 4.26
C HIS A 56 1.15 67.59 4.68
N TYR A 57 1.08 66.39 4.11
CA TYR A 57 1.81 65.21 4.56
C TYR A 57 2.92 64.74 3.59
N THR A 58 3.19 65.52 2.53
CA THR A 58 3.94 65.05 1.35
C THR A 58 4.87 66.09 0.73
N LYS A 59 5.28 67.11 1.50
CA LYS A 59 5.98 68.30 1.01
C LYS A 59 7.37 68.08 0.36
N ASP A 60 8.00 66.91 0.48
CA ASP A 60 9.42 66.73 0.16
C ASP A 60 9.73 65.76 -1.01
N ILE A 61 9.02 65.79 -2.16
CA ILE A 61 9.28 64.81 -3.25
C ILE A 61 9.48 65.44 -4.64
N ASP A 62 10.71 65.32 -5.16
CA ASP A 62 11.18 65.75 -6.50
C ASP A 62 10.68 64.88 -7.68
N GLU A 63 10.37 65.54 -8.80
CA GLU A 63 9.87 65.01 -10.09
C GLU A 63 11.00 64.58 -11.05
N LYS A 64 11.03 63.30 -11.49
CA LYS A 64 11.59 62.82 -12.79
C LYS A 64 11.58 61.27 -12.91
N LYS A 65 10.96 60.78 -14.01
CA LYS A 65 10.97 59.41 -14.60
C LYS A 65 10.22 58.32 -13.80
N GLY A 66 9.18 57.61 -14.25
CA GLY A 66 8.53 57.40 -15.55
C GLY A 66 8.29 55.88 -15.75
N ILE A 67 7.04 55.38 -15.75
CA ILE A 67 6.73 53.96 -16.02
C ILE A 67 5.66 53.86 -17.11
N LYS A 68 5.98 53.07 -18.16
CA LYS A 68 5.15 52.75 -19.33
C LYS A 68 4.11 51.66 -18.98
N ILE A 69 2.89 51.78 -19.52
CA ILE A 69 1.87 50.72 -19.52
C ILE A 69 1.87 50.02 -20.88
N LYS A 70 1.84 48.69 -20.90
CA LYS A 70 1.65 47.85 -22.09
C LYS A 70 0.18 47.39 -22.10
N LEU A 71 -0.50 47.56 -23.23
CA LEU A 71 -1.86 47.06 -23.48
C LEU A 71 -1.82 45.54 -23.66
N THR A 72 -2.65 44.83 -22.91
CA THR A 72 -2.79 43.38 -22.96
C THR A 72 -4.15 42.97 -23.54
N SER A 73 -4.16 41.90 -24.32
CA SER A 73 -5.29 41.42 -25.12
C SER A 73 -6.33 40.65 -24.29
N PRO A 74 -7.54 40.36 -24.81
CA PRO A 74 -8.56 39.57 -24.10
C PRO A 74 -8.08 38.19 -23.61
N ALA A 75 -7.10 37.58 -24.28
CA ALA A 75 -6.46 36.34 -23.82
C ALA A 75 -5.61 36.54 -22.55
N GLU A 76 -4.99 37.72 -22.38
CA GLU A 76 -4.25 38.09 -21.18
C GLU A 76 -5.18 38.52 -20.03
N GLN A 77 -6.38 39.04 -20.33
CA GLN A 77 -7.42 39.27 -19.32
C GLN A 77 -7.95 37.96 -18.71
N VAL A 78 -8.13 36.90 -19.51
CA VAL A 78 -8.53 35.56 -19.00
C VAL A 78 -7.44 34.96 -18.10
N VAL A 79 -6.16 35.19 -18.44
CA VAL A 79 -5.01 34.79 -17.61
C VAL A 79 -4.92 35.61 -16.32
N GLU A 80 -5.24 36.90 -16.33
CA GLU A 80 -5.33 37.72 -15.10
C GLU A 80 -6.53 37.36 -14.23
N GLN A 81 -7.66 36.99 -14.84
CA GLN A 81 -8.86 36.54 -14.12
C GLN A 81 -8.60 35.19 -13.42
N ALA A 82 -7.96 34.25 -14.10
CA ALA A 82 -7.49 32.99 -13.51
C ALA A 82 -6.48 33.22 -12.36
N LYS A 83 -5.53 34.17 -12.51
CA LYS A 83 -4.62 34.56 -11.42
C LYS A 83 -5.33 35.19 -10.23
N SER A 84 -6.44 35.90 -10.46
CA SER A 84 -7.23 36.54 -9.40
C SER A 84 -8.12 35.55 -8.63
N GLU A 85 -8.61 34.49 -9.28
CA GLU A 85 -9.36 33.41 -8.64
C GLU A 85 -8.46 32.50 -7.81
N VAL A 86 -7.26 32.14 -8.31
CA VAL A 86 -6.23 31.39 -7.54
C VAL A 86 -5.79 32.16 -6.28
N LYS A 87 -5.69 33.50 -6.35
CA LYS A 87 -5.38 34.35 -5.19
C LYS A 87 -6.50 34.40 -4.15
N ARG A 88 -7.75 34.20 -4.57
CA ARG A 88 -8.93 34.22 -3.69
C ARG A 88 -9.04 32.92 -2.90
N GLU A 89 -8.71 31.78 -3.53
CA GLU A 89 -8.65 30.47 -2.87
C GLU A 89 -7.54 30.37 -1.80
N MET A 90 -6.42 31.08 -1.95
CA MET A 90 -5.33 31.08 -0.95
C MET A 90 -5.63 31.86 0.34
N SER A 91 -6.68 32.69 0.39
CA SER A 91 -6.93 33.61 1.53
C SER A 91 -7.89 33.09 2.60
N HIS A 92 -8.65 32.04 2.32
CA HIS A 92 -9.58 31.43 3.27
C HIS A 92 -8.95 30.19 3.91
N GLY A 93 -8.35 30.37 5.08
CA GLY A 93 -7.82 29.30 5.90
C GLY A 93 -8.91 28.33 6.40
N LYS A 94 -9.29 27.36 5.57
CA LYS A 94 -9.05 25.96 5.92
C LYS A 94 -7.60 25.69 5.58
N LYS A 95 -6.86 24.89 6.36
CA LYS A 95 -5.60 24.29 5.88
C LYS A 95 -5.97 23.40 4.68
N LEU A 96 -6.15 24.00 3.50
CA LEU A 96 -6.03 23.31 2.23
C LEU A 96 -4.56 22.92 2.14
N GLU A 97 -4.31 21.66 1.86
CA GLU A 97 -3.00 21.19 1.47
C GLU A 97 -2.41 22.16 0.46
N ASN A 98 -1.22 22.71 0.76
CA ASN A 98 -0.51 23.57 -0.17
C ASN A 98 -0.33 22.78 -1.46
N PHE A 99 -1.12 23.07 -2.50
CA PHE A 99 -0.75 22.67 -3.85
C PHE A 99 0.55 23.39 -4.16
N ARG A 100 1.64 22.64 -4.07
CA ARG A 100 2.95 23.10 -4.47
C ARG A 100 3.00 22.97 -5.98
N GLU A 101 3.22 24.07 -6.68
CA GLU A 101 3.71 24.00 -8.05
C GLU A 101 5.00 23.18 -8.03
N ALA A 102 4.96 22.01 -8.68
CA ALA A 102 6.07 21.09 -8.74
C ALA A 102 6.67 21.18 -10.14
N MET A 103 7.96 21.50 -10.22
CA MET A 103 8.73 21.25 -11.43
C MET A 103 9.25 19.80 -11.39
N PRO A 104 9.20 19.05 -12.50
CA PRO A 104 9.83 17.74 -12.58
C PRO A 104 11.27 17.81 -12.05
N SER A 105 11.68 16.83 -11.24
CA SER A 105 13.05 16.78 -10.68
C SER A 105 14.14 16.84 -11.76
N GLN A 106 13.81 16.47 -12.99
CA GLN A 106 14.66 16.57 -14.18
C GLN A 106 14.99 18.02 -14.58
N LEU A 107 14.17 19.00 -14.15
CA LEU A 107 14.40 20.43 -14.37
C LEU A 107 15.12 21.10 -13.18
N ALA A 108 15.34 20.38 -12.08
CA ALA A 108 16.09 20.84 -10.91
C ALA A 108 17.62 20.77 -11.14
N LEU A 109 18.08 21.25 -12.30
CA LEU A 109 19.46 21.09 -12.81
C LEU A 109 20.52 21.76 -11.93
N PHE A 110 20.11 22.69 -11.06
CA PHE A 110 21.00 23.45 -10.17
C PHE A 110 20.79 23.10 -8.69
N ASP A 111 19.85 22.21 -8.37
CA ASP A 111 19.63 21.76 -7.01
C ASP A 111 20.57 20.59 -6.71
N ILE A 112 21.29 20.68 -5.60
CA ILE A 112 22.01 19.55 -5.06
C ILE A 112 20.98 18.67 -4.35
N PRO A 113 20.86 17.38 -4.69
CA PRO A 113 19.97 16.47 -3.99
C PRO A 113 20.24 16.53 -2.47
N PRO A 114 19.19 16.51 -1.63
CA PRO A 114 19.38 16.58 -0.19
C PRO A 114 20.27 15.43 0.30
N THR A 115 21.26 15.75 1.14
CA THR A 115 22.11 14.74 1.75
C THR A 115 21.37 14.06 2.91
N GLN A 116 21.20 12.75 2.82
CA GLN A 116 20.66 11.95 3.92
C GLN A 116 21.72 11.84 5.02
N THR A 117 21.46 12.41 6.20
CA THR A 117 22.32 12.30 7.40
C THR A 117 21.58 11.74 8.62
N ALA A 118 20.29 11.44 8.47
CA ALA A 118 19.42 11.01 9.57
C ALA A 118 19.60 9.51 9.93
N VAL A 119 20.01 8.69 8.97
CA VAL A 119 20.28 7.25 9.17
C VAL A 119 21.77 7.08 8.97
N GLU A 120 22.50 6.85 10.06
CA GLU A 120 23.96 6.74 10.05
C GLU A 120 24.42 5.40 9.49
N ASN A 121 23.68 4.33 9.78
CA ASN A 121 24.02 2.98 9.36
C ASN A 121 22.77 2.09 9.28
N VAL A 122 22.78 1.13 8.37
CA VAL A 122 21.76 0.08 8.27
C VAL A 122 22.48 -1.26 8.25
N TYR A 123 22.13 -2.14 9.18
CA TYR A 123 22.76 -3.45 9.30
C TYR A 123 21.76 -4.52 9.72
N TYR A 124 22.14 -5.78 9.56
CA TYR A 124 21.31 -6.93 9.92
C TYR A 124 21.79 -7.57 11.22
N GLN A 125 20.86 -7.85 12.11
CA GLN A 125 21.10 -8.61 13.34
C GLN A 125 20.38 -9.96 13.25
N ASP A 126 21.13 -11.04 13.41
CA ASP A 126 20.59 -12.40 13.41
C ASP A 126 20.02 -12.74 14.79
N ILE A 127 18.71 -13.03 14.83
CA ILE A 127 17.99 -13.44 16.03
C ILE A 127 17.62 -14.92 15.89
N ARG A 128 17.92 -15.70 16.93
CA ARG A 128 17.62 -17.13 17.00
C ARG A 128 16.26 -17.35 17.68
N PRO A 129 15.59 -18.49 17.40
CA PRO A 129 14.37 -18.86 18.10
C PRO A 129 14.59 -18.97 19.61
N ILE A 130 13.55 -18.66 20.40
CA ILE A 130 13.59 -18.72 21.87
C ILE A 130 13.71 -20.17 22.35
N SER A 131 13.04 -21.09 21.66
CA SER A 131 12.99 -22.51 21.96
C SER A 131 13.65 -23.34 20.85
N GLN A 132 14.00 -24.58 21.18
CA GLN A 132 14.46 -25.54 20.18
C GLN A 132 13.38 -25.79 19.12
N ILE A 133 13.78 -25.79 17.85
CA ILE A 133 12.87 -26.04 16.73
C ILE A 133 12.30 -27.46 16.83
N SER A 134 10.98 -27.56 16.74
CA SER A 134 10.25 -28.83 16.67
C SER A 134 9.20 -28.78 15.57
N ASP A 135 8.65 -29.93 15.18
CA ASP A 135 7.62 -30.00 14.14
C ASP A 135 6.24 -29.52 14.63
N THR A 136 5.99 -29.55 15.94
CA THR A 136 4.66 -29.28 16.53
C THR A 136 4.54 -27.92 17.21
N SER A 137 5.63 -27.37 17.73
CA SER A 137 5.60 -26.10 18.44
C SER A 137 5.88 -24.92 17.50
N PRO A 138 5.23 -23.77 17.73
CA PRO A 138 5.54 -22.55 16.98
C PRO A 138 7.00 -22.13 17.18
N ILE A 139 7.59 -21.57 16.14
CA ILE A 139 8.93 -20.98 16.18
C ILE A 139 8.77 -19.52 16.59
N GLU A 140 9.24 -19.18 17.79
CA GLU A 140 9.06 -17.86 18.37
C GLU A 140 10.37 -17.06 18.38
N PHE A 141 10.29 -15.80 17.98
CA PHE A 141 11.37 -14.82 18.05
C PHE A 141 10.97 -13.65 18.93
N GLN A 142 11.87 -13.21 19.80
CA GLN A 142 11.70 -12.01 20.61
C GLN A 142 12.73 -10.96 20.23
N LEU A 143 12.25 -9.81 19.76
CA LEU A 143 13.06 -8.62 19.49
C LEU A 143 13.01 -7.73 20.72
N SER A 144 14.11 -7.68 21.48
CA SER A 144 14.21 -6.83 22.66
C SER A 144 14.23 -5.35 22.29
N GLY A 145 13.48 -4.52 23.02
CA GLY A 145 13.51 -3.06 22.88
C GLY A 145 14.71 -2.37 23.57
N GLN A 146 15.67 -3.10 24.13
CA GLN A 146 16.65 -2.53 25.07
C GLN A 146 17.65 -1.54 24.44
N ASN A 147 17.83 -1.52 23.11
CA ASN A 147 18.71 -0.55 22.45
C ASN A 147 18.00 0.78 22.18
N GLY A 148 18.54 1.87 22.75
CA GLY A 148 17.98 3.21 22.63
C GLY A 148 18.33 3.96 21.33
N MET A 149 19.31 3.51 20.55
CA MET A 149 19.83 4.26 19.38
C MET A 149 19.41 3.69 18.03
N GLU A 150 18.63 2.63 18.02
CA GLU A 150 18.33 1.84 16.83
C GLU A 150 16.82 1.74 16.62
N TYR A 151 16.40 2.00 15.39
CA TYR A 151 15.05 1.72 14.94
C TYR A 151 15.04 0.41 14.15
N ILE A 152 13.85 -0.19 14.00
CA ILE A 152 13.69 -1.45 13.28
C ILE A 152 12.97 -1.18 11.96
N ASP A 153 13.58 -1.61 10.86
CA ASP A 153 12.92 -1.66 9.56
C ASP A 153 12.31 -3.05 9.37
N LEU A 154 11.00 -3.14 9.60
CA LEU A 154 10.26 -4.40 9.43
C LEU A 154 10.24 -4.83 7.96
N LYS A 155 10.08 -3.89 7.02
CA LYS A 155 10.01 -4.20 5.59
C LYS A 155 11.25 -4.88 5.04
N LYS A 156 12.42 -4.49 5.55
CA LYS A 156 13.69 -5.13 5.17
C LYS A 156 14.08 -6.34 6.01
N THR A 157 13.34 -6.65 7.07
CA THR A 157 13.59 -7.84 7.92
C THR A 157 13.21 -9.12 7.18
N ARG A 158 14.04 -10.16 7.33
CA ARG A 158 13.93 -11.40 6.55
C ARG A 158 13.98 -12.63 7.44
N ILE A 159 13.37 -13.72 6.98
CA ILE A 159 13.52 -15.04 7.58
C ILE A 159 14.46 -15.88 6.72
N TYR A 160 15.43 -16.52 7.37
CA TYR A 160 16.34 -17.50 6.79
C TYR A 160 16.01 -18.88 7.36
N VAL A 161 15.92 -19.88 6.49
CA VAL A 161 15.61 -21.26 6.85
C VAL A 161 16.56 -22.20 6.14
N LYS A 162 17.22 -23.08 6.88
CA LYS A 162 17.94 -24.25 6.35
C LYS A 162 17.13 -25.51 6.65
N LEU A 163 16.88 -26.32 5.64
CA LEU A 163 16.03 -27.51 5.75
C LEU A 163 16.48 -28.64 4.83
N LYS A 164 15.95 -29.84 5.09
CA LYS A 164 15.98 -30.97 4.17
C LYS A 164 14.67 -31.74 4.19
N VAL A 165 14.29 -32.33 3.06
CA VAL A 165 13.09 -33.17 2.96
C VAL A 165 13.45 -34.61 3.28
N LEU A 166 12.71 -35.23 4.19
CA LEU A 166 12.86 -36.61 4.64
C LEU A 166 11.57 -37.38 4.43
N LYS A 167 11.67 -38.71 4.39
CA LYS A 167 10.54 -39.64 4.41
C LYS A 167 10.68 -40.52 5.64
N ASP A 168 9.73 -40.46 6.57
CA ASP A 168 9.82 -41.22 7.83
C ASP A 168 11.17 -41.03 8.57
N SER A 169 11.69 -39.80 8.57
CA SER A 169 13.02 -39.43 9.10
C SER A 169 14.22 -40.05 8.37
N ALA A 170 14.00 -40.82 7.30
CA ALA A 170 15.03 -41.32 6.41
C ALA A 170 15.26 -40.40 5.20
N VAL A 171 16.41 -40.57 4.55
CA VAL A 171 16.77 -39.87 3.32
C VAL A 171 15.86 -40.34 2.17
N ILE A 172 15.38 -39.40 1.36
CA ILE A 172 14.61 -39.71 0.15
C ILE A 172 15.54 -40.31 -0.92
N ASP A 173 15.05 -41.27 -1.68
CA ASP A 173 15.83 -41.94 -2.74
C ASP A 173 15.23 -41.77 -4.13
N SER A 174 15.85 -42.39 -5.14
CA SER A 174 15.39 -42.33 -6.53
C SER A 174 14.03 -42.99 -6.79
N SER A 175 13.44 -43.70 -5.82
CA SER A 175 12.08 -44.26 -5.90
C SER A 175 11.01 -43.30 -5.34
N ASP A 176 11.41 -42.27 -4.60
CA ASP A 176 10.50 -41.30 -4.01
C ASP A 176 10.18 -40.17 -4.98
N ASN A 177 8.92 -40.10 -5.37
CA ASN A 177 8.41 -39.07 -6.27
C ASN A 177 7.81 -37.95 -5.42
N VAL A 178 8.66 -37.02 -4.98
CA VAL A 178 8.27 -35.91 -4.10
C VAL A 178 8.92 -34.62 -4.57
N GLY A 179 8.15 -33.53 -4.56
CA GLY A 179 8.64 -32.20 -4.84
C GLY A 179 7.87 -31.17 -4.02
N PRO A 180 8.49 -30.03 -3.66
CA PRO A 180 7.78 -29.00 -2.93
C PRO A 180 6.88 -28.18 -3.84
N VAL A 181 5.83 -27.60 -3.26
CA VAL A 181 5.01 -26.58 -3.92
C VAL A 181 5.84 -25.33 -4.20
N ASN A 182 5.32 -24.46 -5.07
CA ASN A 182 5.96 -23.17 -5.35
C ASN A 182 6.02 -22.30 -4.09
N LEU A 183 7.03 -21.42 -4.00
CA LEU A 183 7.23 -20.51 -2.86
C LEU A 183 7.34 -21.28 -1.53
N LEU A 184 8.18 -22.32 -1.50
CA LEU A 184 8.31 -23.23 -0.36
C LEU A 184 8.54 -22.49 0.95
N LEU A 185 9.41 -21.47 0.99
CA LEU A 185 9.74 -20.74 2.23
C LEU A 185 8.48 -20.25 2.96
N GLN A 186 7.55 -19.65 2.21
CA GLN A 186 6.31 -19.13 2.78
C GLN A 186 5.30 -20.24 3.06
N SER A 187 5.33 -21.31 2.26
CA SER A 187 4.47 -22.48 2.40
C SER A 187 4.76 -23.32 3.65
N LEU A 188 5.97 -23.23 4.20
CA LEU A 188 6.38 -23.92 5.43
C LEU A 188 5.58 -23.47 6.67
N PHE A 189 4.94 -22.30 6.62
CA PHE A 189 4.27 -21.70 7.75
C PHE A 189 2.80 -21.40 7.46
N SER A 190 1.89 -21.95 8.26
CA SER A 190 0.44 -21.80 8.07
C SER A 190 -0.08 -20.48 8.61
N GLN A 191 0.59 -19.95 9.63
CA GLN A 191 0.23 -18.71 10.33
C GLN A 191 1.50 -17.99 10.80
N VAL A 192 1.46 -16.67 10.76
CA VAL A 192 2.47 -15.78 11.34
C VAL A 192 1.79 -14.76 12.23
N ASP A 193 2.06 -14.82 13.53
CA ASP A 193 1.54 -13.85 14.49
C ASP A 193 2.61 -12.83 14.84
N VAL A 194 2.22 -11.55 14.83
CA VAL A 194 3.10 -10.45 15.19
C VAL A 194 2.46 -9.64 16.32
N SER A 195 3.16 -9.56 17.44
CA SER A 195 2.77 -8.74 18.58
C SER A 195 3.79 -7.64 18.81
N ILE A 196 3.31 -6.43 19.10
CA ILE A 196 4.14 -5.29 19.45
C ILE A 196 3.79 -4.92 20.89
N GLN A 197 4.79 -4.87 21.78
CA GLN A 197 4.60 -4.65 23.22
C GLN A 197 3.58 -5.62 23.85
N ASN A 198 3.68 -6.90 23.49
CA ASN A 198 2.76 -7.97 23.89
C ASN A 198 1.29 -7.76 23.47
N LYS A 199 1.00 -6.73 22.67
CA LYS A 199 -0.32 -6.53 22.08
C LYS A 199 -0.34 -7.10 20.65
N PRO A 200 -1.22 -8.05 20.34
CA PRO A 200 -1.39 -8.52 18.97
C PRO A 200 -1.98 -7.38 18.14
N ILE A 201 -1.26 -6.96 17.09
CA ILE A 201 -1.74 -5.91 16.19
C ILE A 201 -2.54 -6.53 15.04
N SER A 202 -2.14 -7.73 14.63
CA SER A 202 -2.78 -8.49 13.58
C SER A 202 -2.54 -9.98 13.77
N ASN A 203 -3.52 -10.78 13.36
CA ASN A 203 -3.42 -12.23 13.32
C ASN A 203 -3.69 -12.63 11.86
N SER A 204 -2.69 -13.23 11.22
CA SER A 204 -2.80 -13.66 9.82
C SER A 204 -3.58 -14.96 9.64
N GLY A 205 -4.18 -15.52 10.71
CA GLY A 205 -4.91 -16.78 10.69
C GLY A 205 -4.14 -17.92 10.03
N VAL A 206 -4.83 -19.03 9.74
CA VAL A 206 -4.21 -20.23 9.11
C VAL A 206 -4.13 -20.10 7.57
N TYR A 207 -4.00 -18.88 7.05
CA TYR A 207 -4.05 -18.58 5.60
C TYR A 207 -2.83 -17.81 5.10
N TYR A 208 -1.77 -17.71 5.91
CA TYR A 208 -0.52 -17.04 5.54
C TYR A 208 0.08 -17.52 4.20
N PRO A 209 0.11 -18.84 3.87
CA PRO A 209 0.65 -19.29 2.60
C PRO A 209 -0.13 -18.77 1.38
N TYR A 210 -1.46 -18.64 1.50
CA TYR A 210 -2.31 -18.13 0.43
C TYR A 210 -2.12 -16.64 0.24
N LEU A 211 -2.06 -15.88 1.33
CA LEU A 211 -1.74 -14.46 1.28
C LEU A 211 -0.38 -14.24 0.61
N SER A 212 0.63 -15.00 1.02
CA SER A 212 1.99 -14.93 0.48
C SER A 212 2.02 -15.23 -1.02
N MET A 213 1.35 -16.31 -1.44
CA MET A 213 1.30 -16.71 -2.85
C MET A 213 0.53 -15.69 -3.70
N LEU A 214 -0.66 -15.25 -3.26
CA LEU A 214 -1.44 -14.25 -4.00
C LEU A 214 -0.67 -12.93 -4.12
N ASN A 215 -0.01 -12.48 -3.05
CA ASN A 215 0.83 -11.28 -3.07
C ASN A 215 2.01 -11.44 -4.06
N ALA A 216 2.71 -12.59 -4.02
CA ALA A 216 3.75 -12.92 -4.98
C ALA A 216 3.24 -12.94 -6.43
N LEU A 217 2.05 -13.50 -6.65
CA LEU A 217 1.41 -13.58 -7.96
C LEU A 217 1.08 -12.20 -8.52
N VAL A 218 0.40 -11.34 -7.75
CA VAL A 218 -0.14 -10.08 -8.27
C VAL A 218 0.87 -8.93 -8.30
N HIS A 219 1.84 -8.87 -7.37
CA HIS A 219 2.74 -7.72 -7.26
C HIS A 219 4.09 -7.89 -7.98
N TYR A 220 4.63 -9.10 -8.08
CA TYR A 220 5.98 -9.31 -8.63
C TYR A 220 5.97 -9.61 -10.13
N GLY A 221 6.83 -8.91 -10.89
CA GLY A 221 7.05 -9.13 -12.32
C GLY A 221 7.90 -10.34 -12.66
N SER A 222 8.09 -10.60 -13.95
CA SER A 222 8.90 -11.72 -14.48
C SER A 222 10.31 -11.73 -13.90
N ASP A 223 10.98 -10.58 -13.91
CA ASP A 223 12.39 -10.49 -13.55
C ASP A 223 12.62 -10.79 -12.08
N ALA A 224 11.76 -10.27 -11.20
CA ALA A 224 11.82 -10.57 -9.78
C ALA A 224 11.48 -12.04 -9.50
N LYS A 225 10.53 -12.62 -10.26
CA LYS A 225 10.13 -14.03 -10.15
C LYS A 225 11.24 -15.00 -10.59
N SER A 226 11.93 -14.72 -11.68
CA SER A 226 13.01 -15.56 -12.20
C SER A 226 14.37 -15.31 -11.54
N SER A 227 14.54 -14.21 -10.79
CA SER A 227 15.77 -13.90 -10.06
C SER A 227 15.55 -13.93 -8.54
N GLN A 228 15.09 -12.83 -7.93
CA GLN A 228 15.07 -12.64 -6.49
C GLN A 228 14.21 -13.68 -5.76
N LEU A 229 13.03 -14.01 -6.28
CA LEU A 229 12.11 -14.95 -5.63
C LEU A 229 12.61 -16.40 -5.66
N THR A 230 13.62 -16.72 -6.47
CA THR A 230 14.26 -18.06 -6.44
C THR A 230 14.89 -18.36 -5.07
N SER A 231 15.29 -17.32 -4.30
CA SER A 231 15.72 -17.44 -2.89
C SER A 231 14.65 -18.02 -1.95
N GLN A 232 13.38 -17.94 -2.35
CA GLN A 232 12.22 -18.48 -1.63
C GLN A 232 11.68 -19.75 -2.29
N MET A 233 12.43 -20.33 -3.23
CA MET A 233 12.03 -21.43 -4.10
C MET A 233 10.83 -21.10 -5.00
N TRP A 234 10.88 -19.91 -5.63
CA TRP A 234 9.96 -19.61 -6.72
C TRP A 234 10.39 -20.29 -8.01
N GLU A 235 9.52 -21.16 -8.52
CA GLU A 235 9.59 -21.75 -9.86
C GLU A 235 8.16 -21.84 -10.37
N LYS A 236 7.88 -21.27 -11.55
CA LYS A 236 6.51 -21.18 -12.06
C LYS A 236 6.00 -22.57 -12.49
N ASP A 237 4.85 -22.99 -11.94
CA ASP A 237 4.13 -24.18 -12.41
C ASP A 237 3.53 -23.97 -13.81
N VAL A 238 3.41 -25.05 -14.57
CA VAL A 238 2.86 -25.02 -15.92
C VAL A 238 1.34 -24.92 -15.88
N ALA A 239 0.77 -23.95 -16.60
CA ALA A 239 -0.68 -23.74 -16.66
C ALA A 239 -1.44 -25.00 -17.09
N GLY A 240 -2.54 -25.29 -16.40
CA GLY A 240 -3.32 -26.51 -16.59
C GLY A 240 -2.65 -27.82 -16.14
N LYS A 241 -1.44 -27.78 -15.55
CA LYS A 241 -0.68 -28.96 -15.08
C LYS A 241 -0.28 -28.89 -13.60
N PHE A 242 -0.91 -28.03 -12.81
CA PHE A 242 -0.59 -27.85 -11.39
C PHE A 242 -0.77 -29.13 -10.55
N ASP A 243 -1.80 -29.93 -10.85
CA ASP A 243 -2.08 -31.21 -10.19
C ASP A 243 -1.31 -32.40 -10.83
N ASP A 244 -0.44 -32.15 -11.81
CA ASP A 244 0.53 -33.15 -12.29
C ASP A 244 1.68 -33.24 -11.28
N VAL A 245 1.48 -34.09 -10.28
CA VAL A 245 2.38 -34.27 -9.12
C VAL A 245 3.54 -35.23 -9.37
N ASP A 246 3.77 -35.65 -10.62
CA ASP A 246 4.97 -36.41 -10.98
C ASP A 246 6.18 -35.46 -11.04
N ALA A 247 6.91 -35.39 -9.94
CA ALA A 247 8.08 -34.55 -9.75
C ALA A 247 9.33 -35.01 -10.53
N LYS A 248 9.25 -36.10 -11.31
CA LYS A 248 10.38 -36.64 -12.10
C LYS A 248 10.16 -36.57 -13.60
N ALA A 249 8.96 -36.93 -14.05
CA ALA A 249 8.64 -37.04 -15.47
C ALA A 249 7.31 -36.37 -15.86
N GLY A 250 6.65 -35.69 -14.91
CA GLY A 250 5.40 -34.97 -15.17
C GLY A 250 5.57 -33.79 -16.12
N ALA A 251 4.45 -33.34 -16.69
CA ALA A 251 4.38 -32.17 -17.55
C ALA A 251 4.57 -30.85 -16.80
N ASN A 252 4.49 -30.87 -15.45
CA ASN A 252 4.76 -29.70 -14.63
C ASN A 252 6.26 -29.51 -14.40
N THR A 253 6.93 -28.83 -15.33
CA THR A 253 8.36 -28.57 -15.27
C THR A 253 8.78 -27.74 -14.05
N GLY A 254 7.89 -26.90 -13.52
CA GLY A 254 8.15 -26.12 -12.30
C GLY A 254 8.34 -27.04 -11.08
N LEU A 255 7.47 -28.03 -10.90
CA LEU A 255 7.61 -29.03 -9.84
C LEU A 255 8.90 -29.85 -9.99
N PHE A 256 9.23 -30.27 -11.21
CA PHE A 256 10.47 -30.98 -11.50
C PHE A 256 11.71 -30.18 -11.11
N ASN A 257 11.76 -28.89 -11.46
CA ASN A 257 12.88 -28.00 -11.12
C ASN A 257 13.04 -27.86 -9.60
N ARG A 258 11.94 -27.71 -8.86
CA ARG A 258 11.97 -27.63 -7.39
C ARG A 258 12.38 -28.94 -6.75
N ALA A 259 11.89 -30.07 -7.24
CA ALA A 259 12.24 -31.40 -6.73
C ALA A 259 13.74 -31.71 -6.91
N LYS A 260 14.35 -31.25 -8.00
CA LYS A 260 15.79 -31.37 -8.25
C LYS A 260 16.65 -30.74 -7.14
N LEU A 261 16.17 -29.66 -6.51
CA LEU A 261 16.91 -28.95 -5.46
C LEU A 261 17.01 -29.75 -4.16
N ILE A 262 16.00 -30.57 -3.86
CA ILE A 262 15.90 -31.36 -2.62
C ILE A 262 16.29 -32.84 -2.79
N LYS A 263 16.71 -33.23 -4.00
CA LYS A 263 17.06 -34.61 -4.35
C LYS A 263 18.05 -35.21 -3.33
N ASP A 264 17.88 -36.49 -3.01
CA ASP A 264 18.75 -37.24 -2.09
C ASP A 264 18.81 -36.61 -0.68
N SER A 265 17.72 -35.94 -0.27
CA SER A 265 17.62 -35.14 0.97
C SER A 265 18.72 -34.10 1.14
N LYS A 266 19.16 -33.51 0.04
CA LYS A 266 20.13 -32.40 0.07
C LYS A 266 19.62 -31.28 0.97
N THR A 267 20.45 -30.85 1.91
CA THR A 267 20.19 -29.64 2.69
C THR A 267 20.23 -28.42 1.77
N ILE A 268 19.18 -27.62 1.85
CA ILE A 268 19.04 -26.36 1.14
C ILE A 268 18.80 -25.23 2.14
N ASP A 269 19.09 -24.01 1.74
CA ASP A 269 18.71 -22.81 2.45
C ASP A 269 17.84 -21.89 1.60
N LEU A 270 16.94 -21.20 2.29
CA LEU A 270 15.94 -20.31 1.73
C LEU A 270 15.92 -19.02 2.55
N GLU A 271 15.72 -17.89 1.89
CA GLU A 271 15.66 -16.59 2.53
C GLU A 271 14.66 -15.68 1.83
N GLY A 272 13.88 -14.92 2.60
CA GLY A 272 12.90 -14.02 2.03
C GLY A 272 12.30 -13.06 3.06
N PRO A 273 11.53 -12.07 2.60
CA PRO A 273 10.75 -11.21 3.49
C PRO A 273 9.65 -12.02 4.18
N ILE A 274 9.13 -11.47 5.27
CA ILE A 274 7.94 -12.01 5.92
C ILE A 274 6.72 -11.37 5.23
N MET A 275 5.84 -12.18 4.65
CA MET A 275 4.68 -11.73 3.88
C MET A 275 3.48 -11.38 4.77
N HIS A 276 3.77 -10.78 5.92
CA HIS A 276 2.79 -10.31 6.89
C HIS A 276 2.61 -8.79 6.73
N GLU A 277 1.41 -8.27 6.91
CA GLU A 277 1.05 -6.87 6.62
C GLU A 277 1.94 -5.82 7.29
N LEU A 278 2.33 -6.03 8.55
CA LEU A 278 3.25 -5.12 9.27
C LEU A 278 4.66 -5.09 8.67
N PHE A 279 5.07 -6.17 8.01
CA PHE A 279 6.34 -6.27 7.29
C PHE A 279 6.25 -5.70 5.87
N GLN A 280 5.12 -5.09 5.49
CA GLN A 280 4.97 -4.35 4.23
C GLN A 280 4.95 -2.82 4.44
N MET A 281 4.98 -2.38 5.70
CA MET A 281 4.97 -0.96 6.07
C MET A 281 6.33 -0.27 5.84
N ASP A 282 6.31 0.94 5.30
CA ASP A 282 7.52 1.72 4.99
C ASP A 282 8.17 2.44 6.18
N ARG A 283 7.43 2.63 7.28
CA ARG A 283 7.90 3.39 8.46
C ARG A 283 8.71 2.52 9.42
N TYR A 284 9.83 3.05 9.91
CA TYR A 284 10.64 2.38 10.93
C TYR A 284 9.95 2.37 12.29
N ILE A 285 9.97 1.22 12.97
CA ILE A 285 9.50 1.11 14.35
C ILE A 285 10.51 1.80 15.27
N LEU A 286 10.00 2.69 16.13
CA LEU A 286 10.79 3.41 17.14
C LEU A 286 11.60 2.47 18.05
N ASN A 287 12.67 3.02 18.63
CA ASN A 287 13.41 2.40 19.72
C ASN A 287 12.51 2.06 20.92
N GLN A 288 12.98 1.13 21.77
CA GLN A 288 12.26 0.72 22.99
C GLN A 288 10.88 0.11 22.75
N VAL A 289 10.66 -0.44 21.56
CA VAL A 289 9.47 -1.19 21.20
C VAL A 289 9.85 -2.65 21.05
N ALA A 290 9.33 -3.51 21.93
CA ALA A 290 9.51 -4.95 21.83
C ALA A 290 8.58 -5.53 20.76
N ILE A 291 9.08 -6.46 19.95
CA ILE A 291 8.30 -7.14 18.90
C ILE A 291 8.48 -8.64 19.07
N GLN A 292 7.37 -9.38 19.06
CA GLN A 292 7.36 -10.83 19.06
C GLN A 292 6.81 -11.31 17.71
N VAL A 293 7.48 -12.30 17.12
CA VAL A 293 7.04 -12.95 15.88
C VAL A 293 6.96 -14.44 16.12
N LYS A 294 5.81 -15.06 15.81
CA LYS A 294 5.59 -16.50 15.95
C LYS A 294 5.22 -17.11 14.61
N PHE A 295 5.90 -18.18 14.23
CA PHE A 295 5.64 -18.94 13.01
C PHE A 295 5.07 -20.30 13.35
N TYR A 296 3.87 -20.61 12.84
CA TYR A 296 3.24 -21.93 13.01
C TYR A 296 3.50 -22.76 11.77
N ARG A 297 3.89 -24.02 11.95
CA ARG A 297 4.24 -24.92 10.85
C ARG A 297 3.00 -25.30 10.04
N SER A 298 3.15 -25.35 8.72
CA SER A 298 2.18 -25.99 7.83
C SER A 298 2.28 -27.50 7.93
N ARG A 299 1.21 -28.20 7.53
CA ARG A 299 1.25 -29.66 7.39
C ARG A 299 2.06 -30.07 6.15
N PRO A 300 2.81 -31.18 6.16
CA PRO A 300 3.60 -31.62 5.01
C PRO A 300 2.81 -31.79 3.72
N GLU A 301 1.59 -32.31 3.79
CA GLU A 301 0.67 -32.48 2.67
C GLU A 301 0.19 -31.16 2.03
N PHE A 302 0.47 -30.02 2.66
CA PHE A 302 0.23 -28.70 2.05
C PHE A 302 1.42 -28.26 1.19
N TYR A 303 2.66 -28.41 1.69
CA TYR A 303 3.84 -27.84 1.04
C TYR A 303 4.67 -28.86 0.23
N LEU A 304 4.32 -30.14 0.24
CA LEU A 304 4.93 -31.19 -0.57
C LEU A 304 3.86 -31.87 -1.45
N LEU A 305 4.24 -32.17 -2.68
CA LEU A 305 3.45 -32.92 -3.66
C LEU A 305 4.10 -34.27 -3.92
N SER A 306 3.28 -35.30 -4.07
CA SER A 306 3.71 -36.66 -4.38
C SER A 306 2.57 -37.45 -5.02
N SER A 307 2.92 -38.35 -5.93
CA SER A 307 1.99 -39.35 -6.45
C SER A 307 1.56 -40.40 -5.42
N LYS A 308 2.20 -40.46 -4.24
CA LYS A 308 1.88 -41.39 -3.15
C LYS A 308 0.98 -40.70 -2.11
N THR A 309 -0.27 -41.13 -1.99
CA THR A 309 -1.30 -40.52 -1.13
C THR A 309 -1.06 -40.65 0.39
N SER A 310 -0.19 -41.56 0.83
CA SER A 310 0.10 -41.79 2.26
C SER A 310 1.59 -41.75 2.60
N ALA A 311 2.38 -41.07 1.78
CA ALA A 311 3.79 -40.93 2.06
C ALA A 311 4.02 -39.97 3.24
N LYS A 312 4.82 -40.38 4.21
CA LYS A 312 5.13 -39.60 5.41
C LYS A 312 6.34 -38.71 5.17
N TYR A 313 6.23 -37.82 4.18
CA TYR A 313 7.26 -36.84 3.92
C TYR A 313 7.19 -35.69 4.94
N ASN A 314 8.33 -35.08 5.26
CA ASN A 314 8.39 -33.88 6.10
C ASN A 314 9.63 -33.05 5.71
N ALA A 315 9.52 -31.72 5.78
CA ALA A 315 10.66 -30.82 5.71
C ALA A 315 11.24 -30.61 7.11
N LYS A 316 12.35 -31.29 7.43
CA LYS A 316 13.05 -31.08 8.69
C LYS A 316 13.82 -29.76 8.64
N LEU A 317 13.48 -28.85 9.54
CA LEU A 317 14.18 -27.57 9.70
C LEU A 317 15.44 -27.81 10.55
N GLU A 318 16.61 -27.48 9.99
CA GLU A 318 17.90 -27.59 10.67
C GLU A 318 18.29 -26.27 11.34
N GLU A 319 17.96 -25.14 10.70
CA GLU A 319 18.29 -23.81 11.19
C GLU A 319 17.20 -22.83 10.77
N VAL A 320 16.76 -21.97 11.69
CA VAL A 320 15.87 -20.84 11.40
C VAL A 320 16.44 -19.61 12.06
N ILE A 321 16.57 -18.52 11.31
CA ILE A 321 17.11 -17.24 11.79
C ILE A 321 16.19 -16.11 11.31
N LEU A 322 15.85 -15.20 12.21
CA LEU A 322 15.22 -13.93 11.86
C LEU A 322 16.32 -12.88 11.70
N ARG A 323 16.57 -12.43 10.46
CA ARG A 323 17.54 -11.38 10.15
C ARG A 323 16.88 -10.02 10.19
N VAL A 324 17.04 -9.32 11.30
CA VAL A 324 16.35 -8.06 11.61
C VAL A 324 17.14 -6.89 11.05
N CYS A 325 16.48 -6.05 10.25
CA CYS A 325 17.10 -4.82 9.76
C CYS A 325 17.06 -3.73 10.84
N LYS A 326 18.24 -3.34 11.31
CA LYS A 326 18.45 -2.29 12.32
C LYS A 326 18.97 -1.03 11.63
N CYS A 327 18.31 0.09 11.91
CA CYS A 327 18.69 1.41 11.42
C CYS A 327 19.26 2.21 12.59
N LYS A 328 20.56 2.52 12.55
CA LYS A 328 21.19 3.43 13.50
C LYS A 328 20.82 4.85 13.12
N ILE A 329 20.08 5.53 13.99
CA ILE A 329 19.55 6.86 13.72
C ILE A 329 20.43 7.91 14.39
N ASN A 330 20.59 9.05 13.72
CA ASN A 330 21.29 10.20 14.28
C ASN A 330 20.66 10.59 15.64
N PRO A 331 21.46 10.75 16.72
CA PRO A 331 20.97 11.08 18.05
C PRO A 331 20.05 12.32 18.09
N ALA A 332 20.31 13.33 17.25
CA ALA A 332 19.49 14.54 17.18
C ALA A 332 18.06 14.26 16.70
N VAL A 333 17.89 13.32 15.76
CA VAL A 333 16.58 12.89 15.26
C VAL A 333 15.84 12.10 16.34
N ILE A 334 16.53 11.22 17.06
CA ILE A 334 15.94 10.48 18.19
C ILE A 334 15.44 11.45 19.26
N LEU A 335 16.25 12.44 19.64
CA LEU A 335 15.86 13.47 20.61
C LEU A 335 14.65 14.27 20.12
N SER A 336 14.64 14.66 18.84
CA SER A 336 13.50 15.35 18.24
C SER A 336 12.22 14.50 18.25
N HIS A 337 12.32 13.20 17.95
CA HIS A 337 11.18 12.29 18.03
C HIS A 337 10.69 12.11 19.47
N ALA A 338 11.60 12.00 20.45
CA ALA A 338 11.25 11.91 21.87
C ALA A 338 10.48 13.16 22.33
N LYS A 339 10.92 14.35 21.95
CA LYS A 339 10.21 15.61 22.26
C LYS A 339 8.85 15.69 21.55
N MET A 340 8.76 15.23 20.30
CA MET A 340 7.49 15.22 19.57
C MET A 340 6.47 14.27 20.21
N LEU A 341 6.93 13.15 20.77
CA LEU A 341 6.09 12.17 21.48
C LEU A 341 5.44 12.73 22.76
N GLU A 342 5.98 13.80 23.35
CA GLU A 342 5.33 14.52 24.46
C GLU A 342 4.02 15.21 24.03
N THR A 343 3.86 15.47 22.72
CA THR A 343 2.72 16.21 22.17
C THR A 343 1.83 15.37 21.24
N THR A 344 2.39 14.39 20.55
CA THR A 344 1.65 13.55 19.61
C THR A 344 2.25 12.15 19.47
N SER A 345 1.40 11.14 19.34
CA SER A 345 1.84 9.77 19.11
C SER A 345 2.45 9.58 17.71
N ALA A 346 3.43 8.68 17.60
CA ALA A 346 3.96 8.26 16.31
C ALA A 346 2.91 7.42 15.57
N LYS A 347 2.66 7.74 14.31
CA LYS A 347 1.58 7.16 13.49
C LYS A 347 2.18 6.17 12.48
N TYR A 348 1.56 5.01 12.33
CA TYR A 348 2.02 3.92 11.48
C TYR A 348 0.89 3.43 10.57
N PRO A 349 0.73 4.03 9.36
CA PRO A 349 -0.24 3.58 8.39
C PRO A 349 0.26 2.28 7.75
N TYR A 350 -0.65 1.34 7.56
CA TYR A 350 -0.36 0.07 6.92
C TYR A 350 -1.61 -0.47 6.23
N LYS A 351 -1.42 -1.39 5.28
CA LYS A 351 -2.51 -2.10 4.61
C LYS A 351 -2.84 -3.36 5.38
N LYS A 352 -3.87 -3.28 6.23
CA LYS A 352 -4.41 -4.44 6.93
C LYS A 352 -5.05 -5.39 5.92
N THR A 353 -4.94 -6.68 6.17
CA THR A 353 -5.36 -7.77 5.33
C THR A 353 -6.28 -8.68 6.14
N GLU A 354 -7.35 -9.13 5.52
CA GLU A 354 -8.24 -10.16 6.06
C GLU A 354 -8.51 -11.19 4.96
N VAL A 355 -8.34 -12.48 5.27
CA VAL A 355 -8.69 -13.55 4.33
C VAL A 355 -9.82 -14.38 4.89
N LYS A 356 -10.81 -14.65 4.04
CA LYS A 356 -11.94 -15.53 4.33
C LYS A 356 -12.00 -16.66 3.30
N MET A 357 -12.42 -17.82 3.77
CA MET A 357 -12.59 -19.01 2.95
C MET A 357 -14.04 -19.47 3.02
N TYR A 358 -14.66 -19.66 1.85
CA TYR A 358 -16.03 -20.15 1.74
C TYR A 358 -16.05 -21.45 0.97
N ASN A 359 -16.68 -22.48 1.51
CA ASN A 359 -16.81 -23.76 0.82
C ASN A 359 -18.07 -23.78 -0.03
N VAL A 360 -17.93 -24.17 -1.29
CA VAL A 360 -19.01 -24.35 -2.24
C VAL A 360 -19.07 -25.83 -2.61
N ALA A 361 -20.23 -26.45 -2.40
CA ALA A 361 -20.42 -27.87 -2.62
C ALA A 361 -20.37 -28.26 -4.12
N LYS A 362 -19.95 -29.50 -4.37
CA LYS A 362 -20.12 -30.17 -5.66
C LYS A 362 -21.57 -30.07 -6.15
N GLY A 363 -21.77 -29.92 -7.46
CA GLY A 363 -23.08 -29.88 -8.11
C GLY A 363 -23.72 -28.48 -8.15
N VAL A 364 -23.16 -27.51 -7.43
CA VAL A 364 -23.66 -26.12 -7.44
C VAL A 364 -23.31 -25.44 -8.76
N ARG A 365 -24.24 -24.64 -9.29
CA ARG A 365 -24.05 -23.83 -10.51
C ARG A 365 -24.09 -22.32 -10.26
N ASN A 366 -24.80 -21.88 -9.24
CA ASN A 366 -24.87 -20.47 -8.84
C ASN A 366 -24.55 -20.36 -7.35
N VAL A 367 -23.72 -19.40 -6.98
CA VAL A 367 -23.32 -19.12 -5.60
C VAL A 367 -23.53 -17.64 -5.35
N SER A 368 -24.16 -17.32 -4.21
CA SER A 368 -24.20 -15.99 -3.64
C SER A 368 -23.57 -16.05 -2.26
N LEU A 369 -22.46 -15.36 -2.07
CA LEU A 369 -21.82 -15.17 -0.77
C LEU A 369 -22.21 -13.79 -0.25
N GLU A 370 -23.12 -13.75 0.70
CA GLU A 370 -23.59 -12.50 1.32
C GLU A 370 -22.82 -12.18 2.59
N ASN A 371 -22.80 -10.89 2.97
CA ASN A 371 -22.16 -10.42 4.21
C ASN A 371 -20.70 -10.88 4.31
N MET A 372 -19.95 -10.86 3.21
CA MET A 372 -18.57 -11.37 3.21
C MET A 372 -17.70 -10.62 4.22
N PHE A 373 -17.96 -9.33 4.42
CA PHE A 373 -17.32 -8.51 5.44
C PHE A 373 -18.39 -7.85 6.30
N SER A 374 -18.30 -8.01 7.62
CA SER A 374 -19.22 -7.40 8.59
C SER A 374 -18.62 -6.09 9.11
N GLY A 375 -19.34 -4.99 8.94
CA GLY A 375 -18.92 -3.66 9.39
C GLY A 375 -18.26 -2.86 8.27
N THR A 376 -16.94 -2.63 8.37
CA THR A 376 -16.17 -1.88 7.37
C THR A 376 -15.89 -2.75 6.15
N ARG A 377 -16.17 -2.23 4.95
CA ARG A 377 -15.84 -2.92 3.70
C ARG A 377 -14.36 -2.73 3.33
N PRO A 378 -13.70 -3.72 2.67
CA PRO A 378 -12.34 -3.56 2.18
C PRO A 378 -12.22 -2.44 1.14
N ASP A 379 -11.01 -1.92 0.96
CA ASP A 379 -10.63 -1.03 -0.15
C ASP A 379 -10.55 -1.80 -1.47
N ARG A 380 -10.03 -3.04 -1.39
CA ARG A 380 -9.78 -3.95 -2.51
C ARG A 380 -10.03 -5.39 -2.09
N ILE A 381 -10.55 -6.19 -3.01
CA ILE A 381 -10.77 -7.62 -2.82
C ILE A 381 -10.12 -8.41 -3.95
N TYR A 382 -9.38 -9.46 -3.58
CA TYR A 382 -8.91 -10.51 -4.48
C TYR A 382 -9.69 -11.80 -4.23
N ILE A 383 -10.06 -12.49 -5.30
CA ILE A 383 -10.84 -13.73 -5.25
C ILE A 383 -10.14 -14.80 -6.08
N ALA A 384 -9.91 -15.96 -5.48
CA ALA A 384 -9.39 -17.14 -6.15
C ALA A 384 -10.18 -18.39 -5.73
N PHE A 385 -10.21 -19.39 -6.60
CA PHE A 385 -10.92 -20.64 -6.37
C PHE A 385 -9.94 -21.81 -6.40
N VAL A 386 -10.04 -22.70 -5.43
CA VAL A 386 -9.16 -23.87 -5.29
C VAL A 386 -9.96 -25.08 -4.82
N SER A 387 -9.50 -26.30 -5.11
CA SER A 387 -10.12 -27.52 -4.58
C SER A 387 -10.06 -27.53 -3.04
N SER A 388 -11.18 -27.84 -2.39
CA SER A 388 -11.20 -27.91 -0.91
C SER A 388 -10.31 -29.03 -0.36
N GLN A 389 -10.04 -30.07 -1.15
CA GLN A 389 -9.08 -31.12 -0.78
C GLN A 389 -7.65 -30.57 -0.69
N ALA A 390 -7.27 -29.70 -1.63
CA ALA A 390 -5.94 -29.07 -1.63
C ALA A 390 -5.74 -28.15 -0.41
N VAL A 391 -6.79 -27.42 -0.01
CA VAL A 391 -6.78 -26.57 1.20
C VAL A 391 -6.62 -27.40 2.47
N ALA A 392 -7.31 -28.54 2.55
CA ALA A 392 -7.22 -29.46 3.68
C ALA A 392 -5.85 -30.16 3.79
N GLY A 393 -5.13 -30.23 2.66
CA GLY A 393 -3.83 -30.90 2.50
C GLY A 393 -4.00 -32.26 1.82
N ASP A 394 -3.40 -32.41 0.65
CA ASP A 394 -3.39 -33.65 -0.13
C ASP A 394 -2.15 -33.65 -1.04
N TYR A 395 -1.34 -34.72 -0.98
CA TYR A 395 -0.11 -34.82 -1.77
C TYR A 395 -0.33 -34.76 -3.28
N THR A 396 -1.53 -35.10 -3.75
CA THR A 396 -1.89 -35.15 -5.18
C THR A 396 -2.55 -33.88 -5.68
N LYS A 397 -2.81 -32.90 -4.81
CA LYS A 397 -3.49 -31.65 -5.15
C LYS A 397 -2.65 -30.45 -4.77
N ASN A 398 -2.38 -29.59 -5.74
CA ASN A 398 -1.59 -28.40 -5.48
C ASN A 398 -2.46 -27.29 -4.85
N PRO A 399 -2.16 -26.81 -3.62
CA PRO A 399 -2.96 -25.79 -2.97
C PRO A 399 -2.92 -24.44 -3.70
N TYR A 400 -1.97 -24.22 -4.61
CA TYR A 400 -1.84 -23.00 -5.40
C TYR A 400 -2.41 -23.11 -6.81
N ASN A 401 -3.14 -24.20 -7.10
CA ASN A 401 -3.87 -24.36 -8.36
C ASN A 401 -5.15 -23.50 -8.36
N PHE A 402 -5.00 -22.22 -8.66
CA PHE A 402 -6.14 -21.28 -8.73
C PHE A 402 -6.89 -21.44 -10.05
N GLN A 403 -7.98 -22.21 -10.01
CA GLN A 403 -8.73 -22.61 -11.20
C GLN A 403 -9.89 -21.64 -11.50
N HIS A 404 -10.27 -21.56 -12.78
CA HIS A 404 -11.44 -20.80 -13.20
C HIS A 404 -12.77 -21.55 -13.05
N TYR A 405 -12.76 -22.88 -12.88
CA TYR A 405 -13.96 -23.73 -12.77
C TYR A 405 -15.07 -23.46 -13.81
N ASN A 406 -14.69 -22.98 -14.99
CA ASN A 406 -15.60 -22.52 -16.04
C ASN A 406 -16.65 -21.50 -15.55
N ILE A 407 -16.23 -20.52 -14.75
CA ILE A 407 -17.07 -19.37 -14.38
C ILE A 407 -17.57 -18.69 -15.65
N LEU A 408 -18.89 -18.51 -15.72
CA LEU A 408 -19.59 -17.79 -16.79
C LEU A 408 -19.78 -16.32 -16.43
N HIS A 409 -20.04 -16.05 -15.15
CA HIS A 409 -20.32 -14.72 -14.64
C HIS A 409 -19.84 -14.58 -13.20
N ILE A 410 -19.11 -13.50 -12.91
CA ILE A 410 -18.69 -13.12 -11.56
C ILE A 410 -19.01 -11.65 -11.32
N ALA A 411 -19.68 -11.35 -10.22
CA ALA A 411 -20.10 -10.01 -9.88
C ALA A 411 -19.90 -9.72 -8.39
N LEU A 412 -19.24 -8.60 -8.11
CA LEU A 412 -19.14 -8.06 -6.77
C LEU A 412 -20.13 -6.90 -6.61
N HIS A 413 -20.90 -6.94 -5.53
CA HIS A 413 -21.88 -5.93 -5.17
C HIS A 413 -21.52 -5.29 -3.83
N SER A 414 -21.67 -3.97 -3.73
CA SER A 414 -21.72 -3.24 -2.46
C SER A 414 -23.11 -2.64 -2.29
N ASP A 415 -23.78 -2.97 -1.19
CA ASP A 415 -25.11 -2.44 -0.83
C ASP A 415 -26.15 -2.58 -1.95
N GLY A 416 -26.10 -3.73 -2.66
CA GLY A 416 -26.97 -4.04 -3.79
C GLY A 416 -26.53 -3.45 -5.14
N THR A 417 -25.59 -2.50 -5.15
CA THR A 417 -25.04 -1.93 -6.39
C THR A 417 -23.81 -2.69 -6.86
N PRO A 418 -23.69 -3.04 -8.16
CA PRO A 418 -22.47 -3.64 -8.69
C PRO A 418 -21.32 -2.64 -8.62
N ILE A 419 -20.14 -3.13 -8.24
CA ILE A 419 -18.91 -2.34 -8.16
C ILE A 419 -18.35 -2.13 -9.58
N ALA A 420 -17.48 -1.14 -9.78
CA ALA A 420 -16.83 -0.93 -11.07
C ALA A 420 -16.17 -2.23 -11.59
N ASN A 421 -16.19 -2.44 -12.90
CA ASN A 421 -15.73 -3.67 -13.57
C ASN A 421 -16.51 -4.96 -13.21
N SER A 422 -17.67 -4.83 -12.57
CA SER A 422 -18.63 -5.92 -12.32
C SER A 422 -19.97 -5.62 -13.03
N PRO A 423 -20.66 -6.63 -13.60
CA PRO A 423 -20.26 -8.04 -13.67
C PRO A 423 -19.26 -8.33 -14.79
N LEU A 424 -18.37 -9.30 -14.56
CA LEU A 424 -17.51 -9.88 -15.60
C LEU A 424 -18.21 -11.10 -16.22
N LYS A 425 -18.48 -11.03 -17.53
CA LYS A 425 -18.94 -12.17 -18.33
C LYS A 425 -17.74 -12.86 -18.96
N LEU A 426 -17.64 -14.16 -18.77
CA LEU A 426 -16.46 -14.94 -19.12
C LEU A 426 -16.85 -16.16 -19.94
N ASN A 427 -15.99 -16.52 -20.90
CA ASN A 427 -16.01 -17.80 -21.57
C ASN A 427 -14.58 -18.33 -21.62
N PHE A 428 -14.36 -19.51 -21.02
CA PHE A 428 -13.07 -20.19 -21.01
C PHE A 428 -12.95 -21.26 -22.11
N ASP A 429 -13.95 -21.38 -23.00
CA ASP A 429 -13.84 -22.23 -24.19
C ASP A 429 -12.80 -21.67 -25.15
N SER A 430 -11.73 -22.44 -25.37
CA SER A 430 -10.62 -22.08 -26.26
C SER A 430 -11.01 -21.70 -27.70
N SER A 431 -12.19 -22.11 -28.17
CA SER A 431 -12.66 -21.79 -29.52
C SER A 431 -13.34 -20.42 -29.64
N ALA A 432 -13.80 -19.84 -28.52
CA ALA A 432 -14.56 -18.60 -28.48
C ALA A 432 -14.37 -17.87 -27.13
N ASP A 433 -13.13 -17.77 -26.66
CA ASP A 433 -12.82 -17.29 -25.31
C ASP A 433 -13.12 -15.80 -25.16
N THR A 434 -13.68 -15.42 -24.00
CA THR A 434 -13.96 -14.02 -23.63
C THR A 434 -13.41 -13.72 -22.24
N THR A 435 -12.10 -13.90 -22.07
CA THR A 435 -11.39 -13.72 -20.77
C THR A 435 -10.58 -12.43 -20.69
N VAL A 436 -10.35 -11.75 -21.81
CA VAL A 436 -9.38 -10.64 -21.92
C VAL A 436 -9.71 -9.48 -20.98
N SER A 437 -10.98 -9.10 -20.83
CA SER A 437 -11.34 -7.99 -19.93
C SER A 437 -11.02 -8.29 -18.47
N ALA A 438 -11.24 -9.54 -18.02
CA ALA A 438 -10.86 -9.96 -16.67
C ALA A 438 -9.34 -10.05 -16.51
N TYR A 439 -8.64 -10.51 -17.55
CA TYR A 439 -7.18 -10.50 -17.59
C TYR A 439 -6.61 -9.07 -17.52
N VAL A 440 -7.16 -8.11 -18.25
CA VAL A 440 -6.77 -6.69 -18.16
C VAL A 440 -7.05 -6.12 -16.77
N ASN A 441 -8.22 -6.42 -16.20
CA ASN A 441 -8.59 -5.98 -14.85
C ASN A 441 -7.59 -6.46 -13.78
N LEU A 442 -6.97 -7.64 -13.96
CA LEU A 442 -5.90 -8.11 -13.07
C LEU A 442 -4.67 -7.17 -13.08
N PHE A 443 -4.33 -6.51 -14.19
CA PHE A 443 -3.22 -5.55 -14.24
C PHE A 443 -3.66 -4.14 -13.81
N ASP A 444 -4.87 -3.74 -14.21
CA ASP A 444 -5.43 -2.41 -13.92
C ASP A 444 -5.57 -2.22 -12.41
N SER A 445 -6.26 -3.15 -11.74
CA SER A 445 -6.39 -3.10 -10.28
C SER A 445 -5.09 -3.30 -9.52
N ASN A 446 -3.98 -3.66 -10.15
CA ASN A 446 -2.69 -3.79 -9.46
C ASN A 446 -1.67 -2.72 -9.86
N GLY A 447 -2.13 -1.66 -10.54
CA GLY A 447 -1.28 -0.51 -10.88
C GLY A 447 -0.22 -0.81 -11.92
N LYS A 448 -0.43 -1.86 -12.72
CA LYS A 448 0.52 -2.36 -13.72
C LYS A 448 0.06 -2.05 -15.14
N TRP A 449 -1.21 -1.71 -15.32
CA TRP A 449 -1.75 -1.40 -16.64
C TRP A 449 -1.10 -0.13 -17.21
N LEU A 450 -0.71 -0.18 -18.49
CA LEU A 450 0.00 0.90 -19.21
C LEU A 450 1.42 1.22 -18.70
N PHE A 451 1.99 0.41 -17.82
CA PHE A 451 3.38 0.52 -17.38
C PHE A 451 4.22 -0.66 -17.89
N ASP A 452 5.53 -0.45 -18.04
CA ASP A 452 6.49 -1.53 -18.36
C ASP A 452 6.78 -2.40 -17.12
N THR A 453 5.71 -2.93 -16.53
CA THR A 453 5.77 -3.82 -15.37
C THR A 453 4.67 -4.88 -15.50
N GLY A 454 5.01 -6.13 -15.19
CA GLY A 454 4.07 -7.25 -15.29
C GLY A 454 3.87 -7.99 -13.97
N ASN A 455 3.17 -9.11 -14.06
CA ASN A 455 2.96 -10.07 -12.97
C ASN A 455 3.33 -11.51 -13.39
N ASN A 456 3.97 -11.71 -14.56
CA ASN A 456 4.35 -13.02 -15.10
C ASN A 456 3.19 -14.04 -15.27
N ILE A 457 1.94 -13.56 -15.39
CA ILE A 457 0.78 -14.36 -15.78
C ILE A 457 0.47 -13.97 -17.22
N SER A 458 0.57 -14.92 -18.15
CA SER A 458 0.20 -14.70 -19.55
C SER A 458 -1.30 -14.92 -19.76
N ARG A 459 -1.82 -14.46 -20.90
CA ARG A 459 -3.21 -14.73 -21.30
C ARG A 459 -3.50 -16.23 -21.39
N ASP A 460 -2.53 -17.03 -21.87
CA ASP A 460 -2.65 -18.48 -21.96
C ASP A 460 -2.69 -19.13 -20.56
N ASP A 461 -1.89 -18.64 -19.62
CA ASP A 461 -1.95 -19.10 -18.23
C ASP A 461 -3.32 -18.84 -17.59
N PHE A 462 -3.88 -17.65 -17.85
CA PHE A 462 -5.19 -17.28 -17.34
C PHE A 462 -6.31 -18.10 -17.97
N LEU A 463 -6.22 -18.41 -19.27
CA LEU A 463 -7.20 -19.21 -20.01
C LEU A 463 -7.18 -20.69 -19.61
N LYS A 464 -5.98 -21.30 -19.50
CA LYS A 464 -5.82 -22.72 -19.15
C LYS A 464 -6.02 -23.02 -17.67
N GLY A 465 -5.96 -21.99 -16.81
CA GLY A 465 -6.13 -22.13 -15.38
C GLY A 465 -4.83 -22.39 -14.60
N GLY A 466 -4.95 -22.27 -13.27
CA GLY A 466 -3.85 -22.45 -12.31
C GLY A 466 -3.39 -21.14 -11.66
N ASN A 467 -3.54 -20.00 -12.36
CA ASN A 467 -3.22 -18.66 -11.83
C ASN A 467 -4.37 -17.67 -12.03
N VAL A 468 -5.62 -18.11 -11.86
CA VAL A 468 -6.81 -17.29 -12.08
C VAL A 468 -7.17 -16.55 -10.80
N VAL A 469 -6.94 -15.24 -10.78
CA VAL A 469 -7.27 -14.34 -9.67
C VAL A 469 -8.12 -13.20 -10.20
N PHE A 470 -9.27 -12.96 -9.56
CA PHE A 470 -10.11 -11.81 -9.84
C PHE A 470 -9.82 -10.71 -8.82
N CYS A 471 -9.73 -9.46 -9.29
CA CYS A 471 -9.47 -8.30 -8.45
C CYS A 471 -10.60 -7.27 -8.64
N PHE A 472 -11.04 -6.69 -7.53
CA PHE A 472 -12.06 -5.64 -7.52
C PHE A 472 -11.64 -4.53 -6.57
N ASP A 473 -11.57 -3.30 -7.09
CA ASP A 473 -11.38 -2.09 -6.30
C ASP A 473 -12.74 -1.55 -5.83
N LEU A 474 -12.95 -1.46 -4.52
CA LEU A 474 -14.16 -0.90 -3.91
C LEU A 474 -14.01 0.60 -3.63
N GLU A 475 -12.76 1.05 -3.52
CA GLU A 475 -12.37 2.45 -3.40
C GLU A 475 -11.37 2.80 -4.50
N PRO A 476 -11.36 4.05 -4.99
CA PRO A 476 -10.32 4.51 -5.90
C PRO A 476 -8.94 4.29 -5.30
N ALA A 477 -8.12 3.50 -5.99
CA ALA A 477 -6.73 3.26 -5.63
C ALA A 477 -5.82 4.10 -6.54
N PHE A 478 -4.79 4.70 -5.94
CA PHE A 478 -3.72 5.42 -6.61
C PHE A 478 -2.42 4.75 -6.21
N ASP A 479 -1.62 4.35 -7.19
CA ASP A 479 -0.40 3.57 -6.92
C ASP A 479 0.74 4.41 -6.32
N GLN A 480 0.58 5.74 -6.29
CA GLN A 480 1.60 6.66 -5.79
C GLN A 480 1.10 7.45 -4.58
N GLY A 481 1.83 7.35 -3.47
CA GLY A 481 1.65 8.14 -2.24
C GLY A 481 1.18 7.34 -1.03
N GLU A 482 1.53 7.82 0.17
CA GLU A 482 0.93 7.34 1.42
C GLU A 482 -0.38 8.08 1.67
N TYR A 483 -1.51 7.40 1.50
CA TYR A 483 -2.82 7.94 1.87
C TYR A 483 -3.68 6.88 2.55
N LEU A 484 -4.63 7.35 3.36
CA LEU A 484 -5.65 6.51 3.96
C LEU A 484 -6.93 6.68 3.14
N THR A 485 -7.57 5.57 2.79
CA THR A 485 -8.93 5.59 2.25
C THR A 485 -9.92 5.87 3.39
N LEU A 486 -11.04 6.51 3.04
CA LEU A 486 -12.13 6.70 3.97
C LEU A 486 -12.74 5.34 4.29
N LEU A 487 -12.79 4.97 5.58
CA LEU A 487 -13.48 3.76 6.02
C LEU A 487 -14.97 3.89 5.74
N LYS A 488 -15.48 3.05 4.84
CA LYS A 488 -16.91 2.96 4.54
C LYS A 488 -17.48 1.67 5.11
N GLN A 489 -18.70 1.78 5.63
CA GLN A 489 -19.50 0.61 5.98
C GLN A 489 -20.32 0.22 4.75
N GLY A 490 -20.50 -1.08 4.56
CA GLY A 490 -21.31 -1.59 3.46
C GLY A 490 -21.30 -3.11 3.44
N ASN A 491 -22.40 -3.68 2.96
CA ASN A 491 -22.50 -5.11 2.74
C ASN A 491 -21.85 -5.46 1.40
N VAL A 492 -20.82 -6.32 1.43
CA VAL A 492 -20.20 -6.86 0.23
C VAL A 492 -20.76 -8.25 -0.05
N ARG A 493 -21.32 -8.41 -1.26
CA ARG A 493 -21.86 -9.67 -1.76
C ARG A 493 -21.12 -10.09 -3.04
N LEU A 494 -20.77 -11.38 -3.14
CA LEU A 494 -20.19 -11.98 -4.34
C LEU A 494 -21.20 -12.94 -4.97
N ASP A 495 -21.52 -12.70 -6.24
CA ASP A 495 -22.33 -13.60 -7.07
C ASP A 495 -21.44 -14.28 -8.12
N VAL A 496 -21.46 -15.62 -8.14
CA VAL A 496 -20.72 -16.44 -9.10
C VAL A 496 -21.68 -17.41 -9.78
N GLN A 497 -21.64 -17.45 -11.10
CA GLN A 497 -22.34 -18.44 -11.90
C GLN A 497 -21.33 -19.22 -12.74
N PHE A 498 -21.41 -20.54 -12.67
CA PHE A 498 -20.59 -21.47 -13.43
C PHE A 498 -21.34 -21.93 -14.69
N ASN A 499 -20.58 -22.14 -15.77
CA ASN A 499 -21.14 -22.65 -17.02
C ASN A 499 -21.62 -24.10 -16.88
N THR A 500 -20.94 -24.88 -16.04
CA THR A 500 -21.25 -26.27 -15.73
C THR A 500 -21.32 -26.45 -14.21
N ALA A 501 -22.11 -27.43 -13.74
CA ALA A 501 -22.16 -27.73 -12.31
C ALA A 501 -20.77 -28.18 -11.80
N LEU A 502 -20.37 -27.71 -10.62
CA LEU A 502 -19.07 -28.05 -10.04
C LEU A 502 -18.91 -29.57 -9.89
N THR A 503 -17.75 -30.09 -10.30
CA THR A 503 -17.45 -31.53 -10.27
C THR A 503 -16.86 -31.99 -8.93
N GLU A 504 -16.36 -31.05 -8.14
CA GLU A 504 -15.80 -31.21 -6.81
C GLU A 504 -16.24 -30.08 -5.87
N THR A 505 -16.01 -30.23 -4.57
CA THR A 505 -16.18 -29.14 -3.61
C THR A 505 -14.99 -28.20 -3.71
N ILE A 506 -15.27 -26.90 -3.82
CA ILE A 506 -14.24 -25.87 -3.98
C ILE A 506 -14.26 -24.91 -2.80
N THR A 507 -13.12 -24.31 -2.51
CA THR A 507 -12.97 -23.24 -1.54
C THR A 507 -12.71 -21.92 -2.28
N VAL A 508 -13.56 -20.94 -2.03
CA VAL A 508 -13.41 -19.56 -2.49
C VAL A 508 -12.55 -18.82 -1.47
N ILE A 509 -11.38 -18.39 -1.89
CA ILE A 509 -10.47 -17.58 -1.08
C ILE A 509 -10.73 -16.12 -1.40
N VAL A 510 -11.14 -15.36 -0.39
CA VAL A 510 -11.42 -13.92 -0.50
C VAL A 510 -10.42 -13.17 0.35
N TRP A 511 -9.51 -12.43 -0.29
CA TRP A 511 -8.52 -11.59 0.37
C TRP A 511 -8.95 -10.13 0.28
N GLY A 512 -9.37 -9.56 1.40
CA GLY A 512 -9.68 -8.13 1.55
C GLY A 512 -8.48 -7.34 2.06
N GLN A 513 -8.26 -6.16 1.49
CA GLN A 513 -7.27 -5.18 1.97
C GLN A 513 -7.97 -3.94 2.52
N TYR A 514 -7.43 -3.38 3.60
CA TYR A 514 -7.97 -2.24 4.33
C TYR A 514 -6.87 -1.24 4.64
N SER A 515 -7.17 0.04 4.55
CA SER A 515 -6.31 1.08 5.11
C SER A 515 -6.48 1.13 6.62
N SER A 516 -5.40 0.92 7.36
CA SER A 516 -5.40 0.96 8.83
C SER A 516 -4.23 1.77 9.37
N LEU A 517 -4.33 2.14 10.64
CA LEU A 517 -3.36 2.97 11.35
C LEU A 517 -3.25 2.49 12.80
N PHE A 518 -2.04 2.19 13.25
CA PHE A 518 -1.76 2.11 14.68
C PHE A 518 -0.84 3.25 15.10
N GLN A 519 -0.81 3.52 16.41
CA GLN A 519 0.01 4.58 16.98
C GLN A 519 0.84 4.07 18.15
N ILE A 520 2.01 4.66 18.34
CA ILE A 520 2.87 4.43 19.50
C ILE A 520 2.96 5.74 20.28
N ASN A 521 2.51 5.71 21.54
CA ASN A 521 2.53 6.88 22.41
C ASN A 521 3.90 7.09 23.08
N GLN A 522 4.03 8.11 23.93
CA GLN A 522 5.26 8.40 24.67
C GLN A 522 5.73 7.21 25.53
N ALA A 523 4.81 6.52 26.20
CA ALA A 523 5.07 5.33 27.03
C ALA A 523 5.39 4.06 26.23
N ARG A 524 5.42 4.16 24.89
CA ARG A 524 5.58 3.05 23.94
C ARG A 524 4.40 2.07 23.90
N ASP A 525 3.24 2.44 24.45
CA ASP A 525 2.03 1.64 24.30
C ASP A 525 1.47 1.74 22.88
N ILE A 526 0.86 0.64 22.43
CA ILE A 526 0.23 0.57 21.11
C ILE A 526 -1.26 0.92 21.18
N ILE A 527 -1.60 2.03 20.54
CA ILE A 527 -2.98 2.49 20.37
C ILE A 527 -3.46 2.06 18.99
N THR A 528 -4.54 1.29 18.96
CA THR A 528 -5.21 0.81 17.74
C THR A 528 -6.57 1.50 17.66
N GLY A 529 -6.87 2.13 16.53
CA GLY A 529 -8.14 2.82 16.27
C GLY A 529 -9.23 1.91 15.75
#